data_AF-A0A429GH20-F1
#
_entry.id   AF-A0A429GH20-F1
#
_cell.length_a   1.000
_cell.length_b   1.000
_cell.length_c   1.000
_cell.angle_alpha   90.00
_cell.angle_beta   90.00
_cell.angle_gamma   90.00
#
_symmetry.space_group_name_H-M   'P 1'
#
loop_
_entity.id
_entity.type
_entity.pdbx_description
1 polymer ?
#
loop_
_entity_poly.entity_id
_entity_poly.type
_entity_poly.pdbx_seq_one_letter_code
_entity_poly.pdbx_strand_id
1 'polypeptide(L)'
;MSRGFYTHRVKFCDRDGGSMTNSEDAYDKLYKELKELRDIGEKVLEKTGGRGCLLGHRWTVLKLLFLKLYTRDIYTPIIANYYPSMAFVDLFAGTGLNKYKDSNFPIPRSTLIAWFCAKYPFDRIFAIGYNRPSKLFDANSDKKHRDIPYKYLYERTTRFIPKDCIRLIEGDANKTVDKVINGLREMKERYKGAHYLAFVDPNSCEIHLDTIKKLIDLEREGIVGDFIILLQARLIAKGIGRIKDSRKRGGLAEKLDKFFGTKDWRNFPTGEIESNVVNLYEKQLKELKQKPIVEKVDINLMREDIHYYLLYVIRKTSRGSPYVETVKLIRKFVKAIDKKDMVDQAIGEALGIKSSLTSFM
;
A
#
# COMPACT_ATOMS: atom_id res chain seq x y z
N MET A 1 -18.11 9.48 27.62
CA MET A 1 -18.10 8.00 27.59
C MET A 1 -16.66 7.52 27.62
N SER A 2 -16.17 7.22 28.82
CA SER A 2 -14.82 6.73 29.08
C SER A 2 -14.68 5.30 28.55
N ARG A 3 -13.82 5.09 27.56
CA ARG A 3 -13.32 3.74 27.24
C ARG A 3 -12.47 3.33 28.43
N GLY A 4 -12.91 2.32 29.18
CA GLY A 4 -12.09 1.66 30.19
C GLY A 4 -10.79 1.23 29.53
N PHE A 5 -9.66 1.71 30.05
CA PHE A 5 -8.34 1.31 29.60
C PHE A 5 -8.18 -0.18 29.86
N TYR A 6 -8.39 -0.99 28.81
CA TYR A 6 -8.02 -2.40 28.81
C TYR A 6 -6.48 -2.47 28.80
N THR A 7 -5.87 -2.40 29.98
CA THR A 7 -4.48 -2.81 30.18
C THR A 7 -4.43 -4.34 30.22
N HIS A 8 -4.64 -4.98 29.07
CA HIS A 8 -4.10 -6.31 28.85
C HIS A 8 -2.77 -6.13 28.14
N ARG A 9 -1.67 -6.43 28.86
CA ARG A 9 -0.38 -6.72 28.22
C ARG A 9 -0.69 -7.75 27.15
N VAL A 10 -0.58 -7.36 25.88
CA VAL A 10 -0.55 -8.29 24.77
C VAL A 10 0.72 -9.11 24.98
N LYS A 11 0.61 -10.25 25.66
CA LYS A 11 1.42 -11.41 25.29
C LYS A 11 1.10 -11.57 23.82
N PHE A 12 2.09 -11.31 22.96
CA PHE A 12 2.05 -11.79 21.59
C PHE A 12 1.55 -13.22 21.71
N CYS A 13 0.40 -13.53 21.12
CA CYS A 13 -0.06 -14.90 21.11
C CYS A 13 1.14 -15.72 20.65
N ASP A 14 1.53 -16.68 21.48
CA ASP A 14 2.26 -17.86 21.07
C ASP A 14 1.40 -18.54 19.99
N ARG A 15 1.32 -17.94 18.81
CA ARG A 15 1.16 -18.69 17.58
C ARG A 15 2.55 -19.22 17.38
N ASP A 16 2.66 -20.52 17.54
CA ASP A 16 3.87 -21.32 17.36
C ASP A 16 4.87 -20.56 16.51
N GLY A 17 5.98 -20.16 17.12
CA GLY A 17 7.22 -19.83 16.42
C GLY A 17 7.78 -21.06 15.70
N GLY A 18 6.90 -21.86 15.10
CA GLY A 18 7.22 -22.88 14.14
C GLY A 18 8.02 -22.20 13.06
N SER A 19 9.30 -22.53 13.07
CA SER A 19 10.19 -22.34 11.95
C SER A 19 9.44 -22.74 10.68
N MET A 20 9.20 -21.79 9.77
CA MET A 20 8.74 -22.05 8.40
C MET A 20 9.82 -22.85 7.67
N THR A 21 9.92 -24.14 7.95
CA THR A 21 10.93 -25.03 7.36
C THR A 21 10.42 -25.78 6.14
N ASN A 22 9.11 -25.83 5.89
CA ASN A 22 8.55 -26.61 4.78
C ASN A 22 7.70 -25.77 3.81
N SER A 23 7.87 -25.99 2.50
CA SER A 23 7.20 -25.18 1.46
C SER A 23 5.68 -25.38 1.41
N GLU A 24 5.19 -26.53 1.88
CA GLU A 24 3.77 -26.87 1.93
C GLU A 24 3.02 -25.98 2.95
N ASP A 25 3.60 -25.73 4.13
CA ASP A 25 3.05 -24.81 5.14
C ASP A 25 3.02 -23.35 4.65
N ALA A 26 4.02 -22.94 3.86
CA ALA A 26 4.04 -21.62 3.24
C ALA A 26 2.93 -21.43 2.19
N TYR A 27 2.64 -22.47 1.40
CA TYR A 27 1.54 -22.48 0.44
C TYR A 27 0.19 -22.35 1.13
N ASP A 28 -0.11 -23.23 2.07
CA ASP A 28 -1.41 -23.28 2.76
C ASP A 28 -1.71 -21.97 3.49
N LYS A 29 -0.69 -21.41 4.13
CA LYS A 29 -0.80 -20.10 4.77
C LYS A 29 -1.06 -19.00 3.76
N LEU A 30 -0.35 -18.95 2.63
CA LEU A 30 -0.58 -17.97 1.58
C LEU A 30 -2.01 -18.11 1.03
N TYR A 31 -2.41 -19.32 0.65
CA TYR A 31 -3.74 -19.60 0.11
C TYR A 31 -4.85 -19.19 1.09
N LYS A 32 -4.71 -19.53 2.36
CA LYS A 32 -5.66 -19.12 3.42
C LYS A 32 -5.79 -17.60 3.50
N GLU A 33 -4.68 -16.88 3.50
CA GLU A 33 -4.71 -15.42 3.60
C GLU A 33 -5.31 -14.75 2.36
N LEU A 34 -5.08 -15.33 1.18
CA LEU A 34 -5.69 -14.91 -0.09
C LEU A 34 -7.19 -15.20 -0.13
N LYS A 35 -7.61 -16.36 0.38
CA LYS A 35 -9.02 -16.75 0.48
C LYS A 35 -9.81 -15.77 1.36
N GLU A 36 -9.27 -15.39 2.52
CA GLU A 36 -9.89 -14.36 3.35
C GLU A 36 -10.06 -13.01 2.63
N LEU A 37 -9.08 -12.60 1.80
CA LEU A 37 -9.22 -11.40 0.96
C LEU A 37 -10.34 -11.56 -0.08
N ARG A 38 -10.41 -12.73 -0.71
CA ARG A 38 -11.50 -13.07 -1.63
C ARG A 38 -12.86 -13.01 -0.94
N ASP A 39 -13.02 -13.61 0.23
CA ASP A 39 -14.29 -13.65 0.96
C ASP A 39 -14.78 -12.22 1.30
N ILE A 40 -13.86 -11.33 1.68
CA ILE A 40 -14.16 -9.91 1.86
C ILE A 40 -14.58 -9.25 0.54
N GLY A 41 -13.86 -9.55 -0.55
CA GLY A 41 -14.17 -9.04 -1.89
C GLY A 41 -15.55 -9.44 -2.37
N GLU A 42 -15.91 -10.72 -2.23
CA GLU A 42 -17.23 -11.28 -2.54
C GLU A 42 -18.32 -10.62 -1.71
N LYS A 43 -18.13 -10.49 -0.39
CA LYS A 43 -19.07 -9.80 0.50
C LYS A 43 -19.33 -8.36 0.06
N VAL A 44 -18.29 -7.63 -0.34
CA VAL A 44 -18.44 -6.25 -0.84
C VAL A 44 -19.15 -6.24 -2.19
N LEU A 45 -18.77 -7.14 -3.09
CA LEU A 45 -19.37 -7.29 -4.41
C LEU A 45 -20.87 -7.57 -4.33
N GLU A 46 -21.29 -8.49 -3.45
CA GLU A 46 -22.69 -8.85 -3.24
C GLU A 46 -23.55 -7.64 -2.87
N LYS A 47 -23.02 -6.73 -2.03
CA LYS A 47 -23.77 -5.57 -1.54
C LYS A 47 -23.68 -4.33 -2.43
N THR A 48 -22.69 -4.24 -3.33
CA THR A 48 -22.36 -3.00 -4.06
C THR A 48 -22.27 -3.19 -5.58
N GLY A 49 -22.25 -4.43 -6.06
CA GLY A 49 -22.10 -4.79 -7.46
C GLY A 49 -20.67 -4.69 -8.00
N GLY A 50 -20.46 -5.29 -9.18
CA GLY A 50 -19.15 -5.37 -9.87
C GLY A 50 -18.80 -4.18 -10.74
N ARG A 51 -19.68 -3.18 -10.83
CA ARG A 51 -19.40 -1.97 -11.62
C ARG A 51 -18.22 -1.23 -10.99
N GLY A 52 -17.32 -0.75 -11.84
CA GLY A 52 -16.17 0.01 -11.34
C GLY A 52 -15.08 -0.80 -10.62
N CYS A 53 -14.99 -2.12 -10.80
CA CYS A 53 -13.79 -2.85 -10.39
C CYS A 53 -12.63 -2.52 -11.33
N LEU A 54 -11.48 -2.16 -10.77
CA LEU A 54 -10.25 -1.91 -11.55
C LEU A 54 -9.62 -3.24 -11.96
N LEU A 55 -9.17 -3.35 -13.22
CA LEU A 55 -8.46 -4.55 -13.65
C LEU A 55 -7.04 -4.51 -13.07
N GLY A 56 -6.77 -5.41 -12.13
CA GLY A 56 -5.44 -5.62 -11.56
C GLY A 56 -4.69 -6.73 -12.29
N HIS A 57 -3.37 -6.62 -12.33
CA HIS A 57 -2.53 -7.79 -12.59
C HIS A 57 -2.62 -8.74 -11.38
N ARG A 58 -2.69 -10.07 -11.57
CA ARG A 58 -2.91 -11.04 -10.48
C ARG A 58 -1.93 -10.91 -9.30
N TRP A 59 -0.68 -10.51 -9.58
CA TRP A 59 0.33 -10.28 -8.54
C TRP A 59 0.14 -8.99 -7.72
N THR A 60 -0.76 -8.10 -8.15
CA THR A 60 -1.23 -6.95 -7.35
C THR A 60 -1.88 -7.42 -6.04
N VAL A 61 -2.32 -8.68 -5.97
CA VAL A 61 -2.86 -9.23 -4.72
C VAL A 61 -1.77 -9.30 -3.64
N LEU A 62 -0.50 -9.50 -3.98
CA LEU A 62 0.57 -9.63 -2.99
C LEU A 62 0.79 -8.36 -2.18
N LYS A 63 0.83 -7.17 -2.81
CA LYS A 63 0.96 -5.91 -2.07
C LYS A 63 -0.22 -5.67 -1.13
N LEU A 64 -1.42 -6.10 -1.53
CA LEU A 64 -2.64 -6.01 -0.72
C LEU A 64 -2.61 -6.99 0.44
N LEU A 65 -2.11 -8.21 0.22
CA LEU A 65 -1.84 -9.18 1.26
C LEU A 65 -0.81 -8.66 2.28
N PHE A 66 0.27 -8.02 1.83
CA PHE A 66 1.25 -7.43 2.75
C PHE A 66 0.66 -6.30 3.58
N LEU A 67 -0.16 -5.45 2.97
CA LEU A 67 -0.92 -4.44 3.71
C LEU A 67 -1.85 -5.09 4.75
N LYS A 68 -2.58 -6.16 4.38
CA LYS A 68 -3.44 -6.91 5.29
C LYS A 68 -2.64 -7.42 6.50
N LEU A 69 -1.58 -8.17 6.25
CA LEU A 69 -0.75 -8.77 7.30
C LEU A 69 -0.14 -7.69 8.20
N TYR A 70 0.41 -6.63 7.61
CA TYR A 70 0.98 -5.53 8.37
C TYR A 70 -0.07 -4.81 9.23
N THR A 71 -1.24 -4.51 8.67
CA THR A 71 -2.32 -3.83 9.39
C THR A 71 -2.86 -4.68 10.54
N ARG A 72 -3.15 -5.96 10.27
CA ARG A 72 -3.76 -6.90 11.20
C ARG A 72 -2.79 -7.31 12.32
N ASP A 73 -1.58 -7.69 11.95
CA ASP A 73 -0.67 -8.43 12.83
C ASP A 73 0.40 -7.55 13.47
N ILE A 74 0.64 -6.34 12.91
CA ILE A 74 1.73 -5.46 13.35
C ILE A 74 1.21 -4.10 13.80
N TYR A 75 0.67 -3.31 12.87
CA TYR A 75 0.39 -1.91 13.10
C TYR A 75 -0.69 -1.70 14.16
N THR A 76 -1.90 -2.21 13.91
CA THR A 76 -3.03 -1.96 14.83
C THR A 76 -2.82 -2.59 16.21
N PRO A 77 -2.25 -3.80 16.36
CA PRO A 77 -1.95 -4.35 17.68
C PRO A 77 -0.93 -3.56 18.48
N ILE A 78 0.08 -2.99 17.83
CA ILE A 78 1.09 -2.20 18.54
C ILE A 78 0.53 -0.82 18.86
N ILE A 79 0.04 -0.09 17.87
CA ILE A 79 -0.35 1.32 18.01
C ILE A 79 -1.50 1.51 19.00
N ALA A 80 -2.47 0.59 19.04
CA ALA A 80 -3.59 0.65 19.98
C ALA A 80 -3.16 0.65 21.47
N ASN A 81 -1.95 0.17 21.79
CA ASN A 81 -1.41 0.19 23.15
C ASN A 81 -0.73 1.51 23.54
N TYR A 82 -0.39 2.35 22.57
CA TYR A 82 0.44 3.55 22.80
C TYR A 82 -0.27 4.85 22.43
N TYR A 83 -1.27 4.80 21.56
CA TYR A 83 -1.98 5.99 21.09
C TYR A 83 -3.47 5.86 21.36
N PRO A 84 -4.13 6.92 21.84
CA PRO A 84 -5.56 6.91 22.16
C PRO A 84 -6.44 6.92 20.90
N SER A 85 -5.88 7.27 19.74
CA SER A 85 -6.55 7.15 18.45
C SER A 85 -5.57 6.82 17.33
N MET A 86 -6.09 6.15 16.30
CA MET A 86 -5.31 5.84 15.09
C MET A 86 -6.12 6.03 13.81
N ALA A 87 -5.43 6.50 12.77
CA ALA A 87 -5.98 6.70 11.44
C ALA A 87 -5.31 5.82 10.38
N PHE A 88 -6.07 5.44 9.35
CA PHE A 88 -5.53 4.94 8.09
C PHE A 88 -5.63 6.05 7.03
N VAL A 89 -4.58 6.26 6.26
CA VAL A 89 -4.52 7.25 5.17
C VAL A 89 -4.21 6.52 3.87
N ASP A 90 -5.18 6.50 2.97
CA ASP A 90 -5.05 5.92 1.64
C ASP A 90 -4.97 7.04 0.59
N LEU A 91 -3.75 7.37 0.17
CA LEU A 91 -3.53 8.47 -0.79
C LEU A 91 -3.95 8.09 -2.22
N PHE A 92 -4.10 6.79 -2.51
CA PHE A 92 -4.43 6.28 -3.85
C PHE A 92 -5.49 5.17 -3.75
N ALA A 93 -6.62 5.49 -3.12
CA ALA A 93 -7.65 4.52 -2.73
C ALA A 93 -8.29 3.75 -3.90
N GLY A 94 -8.25 4.35 -5.10
CA GLY A 94 -8.87 3.81 -6.29
C GLY A 94 -10.37 3.63 -6.09
N THR A 95 -10.89 2.45 -6.37
CA THR A 95 -12.34 2.19 -6.39
C THR A 95 -12.82 1.28 -5.28
N GLY A 96 -11.93 0.83 -4.38
CA GLY A 96 -12.26 -0.14 -3.34
C GLY A 96 -12.19 -1.62 -3.75
N LEU A 97 -12.39 -1.99 -5.03
CA LEU A 97 -12.27 -3.38 -5.50
C LEU A 97 -11.39 -3.48 -6.76
N ASN A 98 -10.56 -4.52 -6.81
CA ASN A 98 -9.90 -4.98 -8.02
C ASN A 98 -10.60 -6.23 -8.56
N LYS A 99 -10.65 -6.36 -9.88
CA LYS A 99 -10.97 -7.60 -10.60
C LYS A 99 -9.72 -8.09 -11.33
N TYR A 100 -9.70 -9.37 -11.69
CA TYR A 100 -8.59 -9.98 -12.39
C TYR A 100 -9.09 -10.62 -13.68
N LYS A 101 -8.22 -10.67 -14.69
CA LYS A 101 -8.55 -11.37 -15.93
C LYS A 101 -8.79 -12.84 -15.59
N ASP A 102 -9.81 -13.43 -16.19
CA ASP A 102 -10.15 -14.86 -16.05
C ASP A 102 -10.53 -15.27 -14.60
N SER A 103 -10.87 -14.30 -13.75
CA SER A 103 -11.33 -14.51 -12.39
C SER A 103 -12.72 -13.90 -12.20
N ASN A 104 -13.59 -14.66 -11.52
CA ASN A 104 -14.90 -14.19 -11.09
C ASN A 104 -14.86 -13.51 -9.72
N PHE A 105 -13.71 -13.52 -9.04
CA PHE A 105 -13.58 -13.09 -7.66
C PHE A 105 -12.82 -11.77 -7.56
N PRO A 106 -13.44 -10.72 -6.99
CA PRO A 106 -12.75 -9.47 -6.75
C PRO A 106 -11.93 -9.55 -5.46
N ILE A 107 -10.92 -8.68 -5.36
CA ILE A 107 -10.12 -8.51 -4.14
C ILE A 107 -10.30 -7.08 -3.61
N PRO A 108 -10.52 -6.89 -2.30
CA PRO A 108 -10.62 -5.57 -1.71
C PRO A 108 -9.30 -4.81 -1.85
N ARG A 109 -9.39 -3.52 -2.12
CA ARG A 109 -8.24 -2.62 -2.12
C ARG A 109 -7.93 -2.12 -0.71
N SER A 110 -6.84 -1.36 -0.60
CA SER A 110 -6.26 -0.84 0.64
C SER A 110 -7.25 -0.25 1.63
N THR A 111 -8.15 0.65 1.20
CA THR A 111 -9.17 1.24 2.10
C THR A 111 -10.06 0.19 2.76
N LEU A 112 -10.55 -0.79 2.00
CA LEU A 112 -11.41 -1.85 2.54
C LEU A 112 -10.61 -2.87 3.36
N ILE A 113 -9.36 -3.16 2.96
CA ILE A 113 -8.46 -4.01 3.74
C ILE A 113 -8.21 -3.40 5.12
N ALA A 114 -7.91 -2.10 5.18
CA ALA A 114 -7.70 -1.41 6.44
C ALA A 114 -8.92 -1.50 7.36
N TRP A 115 -10.13 -1.45 6.80
CA TRP A 115 -11.37 -1.59 7.57
C TRP A 115 -11.62 -3.03 8.04
N PHE A 116 -11.61 -4.00 7.12
CA PHE A 116 -12.02 -5.37 7.42
C PHE A 116 -10.95 -6.20 8.12
N CYS A 117 -9.68 -5.89 7.93
CA CYS A 117 -8.57 -6.74 8.39
C CYS A 117 -7.83 -6.18 9.60
N ALA A 118 -8.08 -4.94 10.01
CA ALA A 118 -7.48 -4.41 11.23
C ALA A 118 -7.90 -5.23 12.47
N LYS A 119 -6.93 -5.62 13.31
CA LYS A 119 -7.22 -6.31 14.58
C LYS A 119 -7.91 -5.38 15.56
N TYR A 120 -7.47 -4.13 15.59
CA TYR A 120 -8.13 -3.04 16.32
C TYR A 120 -8.57 -1.99 15.30
N PRO A 121 -9.86 -1.59 15.29
CA PRO A 121 -10.40 -0.74 14.24
C PRO A 121 -9.80 0.66 14.28
N PHE A 122 -9.54 1.23 13.10
CA PHE A 122 -9.14 2.62 12.98
C PHE A 122 -10.28 3.56 13.42
N ASP A 123 -9.97 4.61 14.18
CA ASP A 123 -10.92 5.66 14.54
C ASP A 123 -11.22 6.59 13.35
N ARG A 124 -10.35 6.58 12.34
CA ARG A 124 -10.53 7.32 11.08
C ARG A 124 -9.86 6.61 9.90
N ILE A 125 -10.51 6.67 8.77
CA ILE A 125 -9.96 6.30 7.47
C ILE A 125 -10.08 7.53 6.58
N PHE A 126 -8.98 8.01 6.05
CA PHE A 126 -8.93 9.02 5.00
C PHE A 126 -8.66 8.31 3.69
N ALA A 127 -9.54 8.44 2.70
CA ALA A 127 -9.34 7.79 1.41
C ALA A 127 -9.51 8.80 0.29
N ILE A 128 -8.43 8.97 -0.48
CA ILE A 128 -8.35 9.95 -1.58
C ILE A 128 -8.60 9.24 -2.90
N GLY A 129 -9.48 9.80 -3.73
CA GLY A 129 -9.73 9.29 -5.07
C GLY A 129 -10.28 10.35 -6.04
N TYR A 130 -10.29 10.03 -7.32
CA TYR A 130 -10.71 10.96 -8.38
C TYR A 130 -12.17 10.73 -8.80
N ASN A 131 -12.98 11.79 -8.87
CA ASN A 131 -14.36 11.71 -9.41
C ASN A 131 -14.41 11.61 -10.92
N ARG A 132 -13.41 12.14 -11.62
CA ARG A 132 -13.36 12.17 -13.08
C ARG A 132 -12.14 11.43 -13.59
N PRO A 133 -12.23 10.90 -14.81
CA PRO A 133 -11.06 10.46 -15.51
C PRO A 133 -9.95 11.49 -15.54
N SER A 134 -8.82 11.12 -14.98
CA SER A 134 -7.59 11.86 -15.08
C SER A 134 -7.16 11.78 -16.55
N LYS A 135 -7.37 12.87 -17.30
CA LYS A 135 -6.77 13.05 -18.64
C LYS A 135 -5.23 13.02 -18.62
N LEU A 136 -4.59 12.85 -17.46
CA LEU A 136 -3.13 12.85 -17.29
C LEU A 136 -2.42 11.56 -17.72
N PHE A 137 -3.15 10.58 -18.28
CA PHE A 137 -2.56 9.40 -18.90
C PHE A 137 -2.44 9.55 -20.43
N ASP A 138 -1.18 9.74 -20.84
CA ASP A 138 -0.57 9.65 -22.18
C ASP A 138 -1.52 9.69 -23.38
N ALA A 139 -1.49 10.81 -24.14
CA ALA A 139 -2.15 10.95 -25.44
C ALA A 139 -1.67 9.91 -26.49
N ASN A 140 -0.63 9.13 -26.16
CA ASN A 140 -0.07 8.06 -26.98
C ASN A 140 -0.28 6.64 -26.39
N SER A 141 -1.05 6.47 -25.30
CA SER A 141 -1.45 5.13 -24.87
C SER A 141 -2.72 4.72 -25.61
N ASP A 142 -2.55 3.88 -26.63
CA ASP A 142 -3.65 3.17 -27.26
C ASP A 142 -4.51 2.47 -26.19
N LYS A 143 -5.74 2.96 -26.05
CA LYS A 143 -6.92 2.28 -25.51
C LYS A 143 -6.93 1.92 -24.00
N LYS A 144 -8.01 2.39 -23.36
CA LYS A 144 -8.87 1.66 -22.39
C LYS A 144 -8.61 1.73 -20.87
N HIS A 145 -7.75 2.59 -20.35
CA HIS A 145 -7.84 2.94 -18.92
C HIS A 145 -8.96 3.95 -18.70
N ARG A 146 -10.22 3.48 -18.81
CA ARG A 146 -11.39 4.23 -18.35
C ARG A 146 -11.25 4.37 -16.84
N ASP A 147 -10.81 5.53 -16.41
CA ASP A 147 -10.81 5.89 -15.01
C ASP A 147 -12.22 5.69 -14.43
N ILE A 148 -12.22 4.93 -13.36
CA ILE A 148 -13.45 4.53 -12.72
C ILE A 148 -13.74 5.56 -11.62
N PRO A 149 -14.91 6.21 -11.62
CA PRO A 149 -15.19 7.33 -10.71
C PRO A 149 -15.14 6.94 -9.24
N TYR A 150 -14.64 7.85 -8.41
CA TYR A 150 -14.70 7.87 -6.94
C TYR A 150 -16.08 7.50 -6.37
N LYS A 151 -17.16 7.68 -7.13
CA LYS A 151 -18.50 7.18 -6.77
C LYS A 151 -18.51 5.71 -6.33
N TYR A 152 -17.71 4.84 -6.95
CA TYR A 152 -17.69 3.42 -6.57
C TYR A 152 -16.93 3.18 -5.27
N LEU A 153 -15.86 3.94 -5.01
CA LEU A 153 -15.21 3.96 -3.70
C LEU A 153 -16.20 4.42 -2.64
N TYR A 154 -16.95 5.49 -2.92
CA TYR A 154 -17.99 6.03 -2.04
C TYR A 154 -19.06 4.99 -1.72
N GLU A 155 -19.70 4.41 -2.75
CA GLU A 155 -20.74 3.38 -2.60
C GLU A 155 -20.26 2.20 -1.75
N ARG A 156 -19.03 1.73 -1.98
CA ARG A 156 -18.46 0.60 -1.25
C ARG A 156 -18.12 0.94 0.19
N THR A 157 -17.40 2.02 0.40
CA THR A 157 -16.94 2.39 1.74
C THR A 157 -18.09 2.82 2.64
N THR A 158 -19.02 3.65 2.16
CA THR A 158 -20.17 4.11 2.96
C THR A 158 -21.18 3.01 3.29
N ARG A 159 -21.15 1.88 2.57
CA ARG A 159 -21.98 0.71 2.88
C ARG A 159 -21.47 -0.08 4.10
N PHE A 160 -20.16 -0.09 4.34
CA PHE A 160 -19.53 -0.95 5.35
C PHE A 160 -18.83 -0.19 6.47
N ILE A 161 -18.42 1.05 6.23
CA ILE A 161 -17.67 1.88 7.17
C ILE A 161 -18.64 2.95 7.71
N PRO A 162 -18.78 3.09 9.04
CA PRO A 162 -19.57 4.16 9.63
C PRO A 162 -19.17 5.52 9.08
N LYS A 163 -20.15 6.40 8.84
CA LYS A 163 -19.91 7.76 8.30
C LYS A 163 -18.90 8.53 9.15
N ASP A 164 -19.00 8.37 10.46
CA ASP A 164 -18.10 8.98 11.41
C ASP A 164 -16.74 8.28 11.49
N CYS A 165 -16.43 7.28 10.68
CA CYS A 165 -15.11 6.65 10.62
C CYS A 165 -14.42 6.86 9.28
N ILE A 166 -15.13 7.28 8.22
CA ILE A 166 -14.57 7.46 6.87
C ILE A 166 -14.64 8.94 6.45
N ARG A 167 -13.52 9.49 5.98
CA ARG A 167 -13.45 10.77 5.29
C ARG A 167 -12.95 10.53 3.87
N LEU A 168 -13.89 10.50 2.95
CA LEU A 168 -13.59 10.40 1.53
C LEU A 168 -13.21 11.79 1.00
N ILE A 169 -12.09 11.87 0.30
CA ILE A 169 -11.55 13.11 -0.23
C ILE A 169 -11.42 12.98 -1.74
N GLU A 170 -12.15 13.83 -2.45
CA GLU A 170 -12.06 13.89 -3.90
C GLU A 170 -10.86 14.74 -4.33
N GLY A 171 -10.02 14.18 -5.21
CA GLY A 171 -8.99 14.93 -5.93
C GLY A 171 -7.63 14.22 -6.02
N ASP A 172 -6.64 15.00 -6.45
CA ASP A 172 -5.23 14.63 -6.47
C ASP A 172 -4.66 14.70 -5.06
N ALA A 173 -4.10 13.58 -4.57
CA ALA A 173 -3.49 13.49 -3.25
C ALA A 173 -2.46 14.59 -2.99
N ASN A 174 -1.69 14.99 -4.02
CA ASN A 174 -0.69 16.05 -3.89
C ASN A 174 -1.28 17.43 -3.64
N LYS A 175 -2.56 17.63 -3.98
CA LYS A 175 -3.29 18.89 -3.78
C LYS A 175 -4.23 18.85 -2.58
N THR A 176 -4.66 17.66 -2.17
CA THR A 176 -5.69 17.50 -1.14
C THR A 176 -5.17 16.96 0.18
N VAL A 177 -3.87 16.65 0.29
CA VAL A 177 -3.25 16.14 1.54
C VAL A 177 -3.51 17.05 2.75
N ASP A 178 -3.63 18.36 2.55
CA ASP A 178 -3.89 19.31 3.64
C ASP A 178 -5.24 19.02 4.34
N LYS A 179 -6.21 18.43 3.63
CA LYS A 179 -7.48 17.97 4.24
C LYS A 179 -7.27 16.76 5.17
N VAL A 180 -6.33 15.88 4.85
CA VAL A 180 -5.94 14.76 5.73
C VAL A 180 -5.23 15.29 6.97
N ILE A 181 -4.28 16.20 6.77
CA ILE A 181 -3.49 16.83 7.84
C ILE A 181 -4.42 17.51 8.85
N ASN A 182 -5.38 18.31 8.38
CA ASN A 182 -6.36 18.95 9.26
C ASN A 182 -7.20 17.92 10.02
N GLY A 183 -7.64 16.85 9.35
CA GLY A 183 -8.37 15.77 10.02
C GLY A 183 -7.54 15.04 11.09
N LEU A 184 -6.24 14.86 10.87
CA LEU A 184 -5.33 14.28 11.87
C LEU A 184 -5.13 15.21 13.07
N ARG A 185 -5.06 16.53 12.85
CA ARG A 185 -5.02 17.54 13.92
C ARG A 185 -6.31 17.54 14.74
N GLU A 186 -7.47 17.54 14.09
CA GLU A 186 -8.78 17.40 14.73
C GLU A 186 -8.85 16.14 15.61
N MET A 187 -8.35 15.00 15.11
CA MET A 187 -8.26 13.77 15.88
C MET A 187 -7.34 13.90 17.10
N LYS A 188 -6.14 14.46 16.93
CA LYS A 188 -5.21 14.68 18.05
C LYS A 188 -5.85 15.54 19.13
N GLU A 189 -6.53 16.63 18.76
CA GLU A 189 -7.19 17.53 19.71
C GLU A 189 -8.32 16.83 20.47
N ARG A 190 -9.14 16.06 19.75
CA ARG A 190 -10.29 15.31 20.28
C ARG A 190 -9.87 14.18 21.21
N TYR A 191 -8.87 13.40 20.82
CA TYR A 191 -8.45 12.18 21.53
C TYR A 191 -7.20 12.37 22.38
N LYS A 192 -6.62 13.58 22.42
CA LYS A 192 -5.36 13.91 23.10
C LYS A 192 -4.15 13.10 22.60
N GLY A 193 -4.21 12.68 21.34
CA GLY A 193 -3.15 11.94 20.66
C GLY A 193 -3.67 11.25 19.40
N ALA A 194 -2.83 11.17 18.37
CA ALA A 194 -3.16 10.48 17.13
C ALA A 194 -1.90 9.87 16.53
N HIS A 195 -2.05 8.67 15.96
CA HIS A 195 -1.07 8.04 15.08
C HIS A 195 -1.72 7.71 13.74
N TYR A 196 -0.95 7.61 12.66
CA TYR A 196 -1.52 7.19 11.38
C TYR A 196 -0.65 6.17 10.62
N LEU A 197 -1.30 5.33 9.81
CA LEU A 197 -0.66 4.48 8.81
C LEU A 197 -1.03 5.03 7.43
N ALA A 198 -0.05 5.51 6.68
CA ALA A 198 -0.23 5.97 5.31
C ALA A 198 0.15 4.87 4.32
N PHE A 199 -0.80 4.45 3.50
CA PHE A 199 -0.55 3.58 2.35
C PHE A 199 -0.47 4.43 1.08
N VAL A 200 0.65 4.32 0.38
CA VAL A 200 1.02 5.16 -0.76
C VAL A 200 1.27 4.25 -1.96
N ASP A 201 0.25 4.08 -2.79
CA ASP A 201 0.24 3.18 -3.97
C ASP A 201 0.05 3.97 -5.27
N PRO A 202 1.01 4.85 -5.63
CA PRO A 202 0.96 5.64 -6.84
C PRO A 202 1.18 4.76 -8.07
N ASN A 203 0.75 5.23 -9.23
CA ASN A 203 1.30 4.74 -10.48
C ASN A 203 2.62 5.48 -10.80
N SER A 204 3.72 4.76 -10.94
CA SER A 204 5.05 5.31 -11.24
C SER A 204 5.44 6.50 -10.33
N CYS A 205 5.58 7.71 -10.89
CA CYS A 205 6.04 8.92 -10.21
C CYS A 205 4.91 9.90 -9.85
N GLU A 206 3.68 9.42 -9.68
CA GLU A 206 2.51 10.27 -9.38
C GLU A 206 2.57 10.98 -8.01
N ILE A 207 3.15 10.35 -6.99
CA ILE A 207 3.28 10.96 -5.67
C ILE A 207 4.45 11.96 -5.67
N HIS A 208 4.23 13.16 -5.14
CA HIS A 208 5.28 14.13 -4.91
C HIS A 208 5.92 13.91 -3.53
N LEU A 209 7.23 14.09 -3.42
CA LEU A 209 7.92 14.00 -2.13
C LEU A 209 7.39 15.03 -1.13
N ASP A 210 7.01 16.22 -1.61
CA ASP A 210 6.42 17.28 -0.76
C ASP A 210 5.14 16.81 -0.04
N THR A 211 4.32 16.01 -0.70
CA THR A 211 3.11 15.41 -0.09
C THR A 211 3.47 14.49 1.08
N ILE A 212 4.52 13.69 0.93
CA ILE A 212 5.03 12.81 2.00
C ILE A 212 5.66 13.64 3.11
N LYS A 213 6.45 14.66 2.75
CA LYS A 213 7.07 15.60 3.70
C LYS A 213 6.03 16.29 4.57
N LYS A 214 4.95 16.81 4.00
CA LYS A 214 3.86 17.45 4.75
C LYS A 214 3.24 16.52 5.81
N LEU A 215 3.07 15.23 5.48
CA LEU A 215 2.60 14.25 6.46
C LEU A 215 3.66 13.98 7.53
N ILE A 216 4.93 13.83 7.16
CA ILE A 216 6.04 13.63 8.12
C ILE A 216 6.21 14.84 9.06
N ASP A 217 6.05 16.07 8.56
CA ASP A 217 6.22 17.30 9.34
C ASP A 217 5.23 17.39 10.53
N LEU A 218 4.12 16.64 10.48
CA LEU A 218 3.19 16.48 11.62
C LEU A 218 3.84 15.87 12.87
N GLU A 219 5.00 15.20 12.73
CA GLU A 219 5.77 14.71 13.89
C GLU A 219 6.19 15.85 14.82
N ARG A 220 6.43 17.06 14.27
CA ARG A 220 6.73 18.27 15.07
C ARG A 220 5.54 18.72 15.92
N GLU A 221 4.34 18.35 15.48
CA GLU A 221 3.09 18.56 16.20
C GLU A 221 2.74 17.34 17.07
N GLY A 222 3.62 16.35 17.22
CA GLY A 222 3.36 15.16 18.03
C GLY A 222 2.34 14.19 17.43
N ILE A 223 2.02 14.30 16.13
CA ILE A 223 1.26 13.30 15.39
C ILE A 223 2.26 12.49 14.57
N VAL A 224 2.50 11.26 14.98
CA VAL A 224 3.48 10.38 14.34
C VAL A 224 2.74 9.46 13.36
N GLY A 225 3.39 9.09 12.26
CA GLY A 225 2.83 8.08 11.38
C GLY A 225 3.86 7.18 10.73
N ASP A 226 3.41 6.00 10.33
CA ASP A 226 4.15 5.02 9.56
C ASP A 226 3.69 5.05 8.11
N PHE A 227 4.58 4.74 7.18
CA PHE A 227 4.26 4.67 5.76
C PHE A 227 4.58 3.30 5.19
N ILE A 228 3.71 2.85 4.29
CA ILE A 228 3.99 1.77 3.34
C ILE A 228 3.90 2.39 1.95
N ILE A 229 5.04 2.52 1.28
CA ILE A 229 5.15 3.16 -0.04
C ILE A 229 5.48 2.10 -1.07
N LEU A 230 4.64 1.98 -2.11
CA LEU A 230 4.95 1.17 -3.29
C LEU A 230 5.85 1.97 -4.23
N LEU A 231 7.03 1.43 -4.51
CA LEU A 231 7.99 2.00 -5.46
C LEU A 231 8.16 1.07 -6.67
N GLN A 232 7.77 1.58 -7.84
CA GLN A 232 7.92 0.90 -9.13
C GLN A 232 9.25 1.30 -9.80
N ALA A 233 10.37 0.97 -9.17
CA ALA A 233 11.69 1.50 -9.57
C ALA A 233 12.04 1.18 -11.03
N ARG A 234 11.74 -0.03 -11.53
CA ARG A 234 11.94 -0.37 -12.96
C ARG A 234 11.22 0.55 -13.92
N LEU A 235 9.95 0.88 -13.65
CA LEU A 235 9.15 1.73 -14.52
C LEU A 235 9.69 3.15 -14.52
N ILE A 236 10.08 3.65 -13.34
CA ILE A 236 10.75 4.94 -13.18
C ILE A 236 12.08 4.95 -13.94
N ALA A 237 12.89 3.89 -13.80
CA ALA A 237 14.18 3.75 -14.46
C ALA A 237 14.07 3.71 -15.98
N LYS A 238 13.10 2.96 -16.53
CA LYS A 238 12.75 2.98 -17.96
C LYS A 238 12.37 4.39 -18.41
N GLY A 239 11.62 5.13 -17.59
CA GLY A 239 11.29 6.53 -17.82
C GLY A 239 12.51 7.45 -17.91
N ILE A 240 13.43 7.32 -16.96
CA ILE A 240 14.71 8.07 -16.93
C ILE A 240 15.56 7.72 -18.16
N GLY A 241 15.68 6.44 -18.52
CA GLY A 241 16.42 6.00 -19.71
C GLY A 241 15.91 6.65 -21.00
N ARG A 242 14.58 6.70 -21.19
CA ARG A 242 13.97 7.38 -22.35
C ARG A 242 14.27 8.88 -22.41
N ILE A 243 14.37 9.55 -21.26
CA ILE A 243 14.74 10.97 -21.18
C ILE A 243 16.19 11.16 -21.62
N LYS A 244 17.11 10.29 -21.15
CA LYS A 244 18.53 10.35 -21.49
C LYS A 244 18.79 10.09 -22.97
N ASP A 245 18.05 9.15 -23.55
CA ASP A 245 18.07 8.88 -24.98
C ASP A 245 17.40 9.99 -25.83
N SER A 246 16.97 11.09 -25.20
CA SER A 246 16.35 12.26 -25.84
C SER A 246 15.04 11.98 -26.60
N ARG A 247 14.39 10.82 -26.38
CA ARG A 247 13.17 10.40 -27.10
C ARG A 247 11.87 11.02 -26.57
N LYS A 248 11.89 11.61 -25.36
CA LYS A 248 10.79 12.40 -24.77
C LYS A 248 11.36 13.48 -23.86
N ARG A 249 11.17 14.77 -24.18
CA ARG A 249 11.53 15.90 -23.30
C ARG A 249 10.28 16.72 -22.95
N GLY A 250 10.15 17.12 -21.69
CA GLY A 250 9.06 17.98 -21.21
C GLY A 250 8.47 17.50 -19.88
N GLY A 251 7.35 16.79 -19.91
CA GLY A 251 6.55 16.53 -18.70
C GLY A 251 7.10 15.48 -17.73
N LEU A 252 7.80 14.43 -18.19
CA LEU A 252 8.27 13.36 -17.28
C LEU A 252 9.43 13.82 -16.39
N ALA A 253 10.32 14.68 -16.89
CA ALA A 253 11.43 15.20 -16.09
C ALA A 253 10.93 16.05 -14.91
N GLU A 254 9.91 16.89 -15.13
CA GLU A 254 9.29 17.68 -14.06
C GLU A 254 8.58 16.79 -13.03
N LYS A 255 7.89 15.73 -13.48
CA LYS A 255 7.29 14.73 -12.57
C LYS A 255 8.35 14.04 -11.71
N LEU A 256 9.49 13.69 -12.30
CA LEU A 256 10.61 13.09 -11.56
C LEU A 256 11.22 14.07 -10.54
N ASP A 257 11.33 15.36 -10.87
CA ASP A 257 11.77 16.39 -9.91
C ASP A 257 10.84 16.45 -8.70
N LYS A 258 9.52 16.42 -8.92
CA LYS A 258 8.54 16.43 -7.84
C LYS A 258 8.52 15.12 -7.05
N PHE A 259 8.68 13.99 -7.73
CA PHE A 259 8.73 12.67 -7.12
C PHE A 259 9.96 12.51 -6.20
N PHE A 260 11.15 12.90 -6.67
CA PHE A 260 12.37 12.81 -5.87
C PHE A 260 12.56 14.01 -4.94
N GLY A 261 11.88 15.14 -5.16
CA GLY A 261 12.15 16.40 -4.47
C GLY A 261 13.50 17.03 -4.82
N THR A 262 14.22 16.49 -5.80
CA THR A 262 15.56 16.93 -6.22
C THR A 262 15.77 16.65 -7.71
N LYS A 263 16.79 17.27 -8.28
CA LYS A 263 17.23 17.07 -9.67
C LYS A 263 18.32 15.99 -9.82
N ASP A 264 18.81 15.43 -8.73
CA ASP A 264 19.97 14.52 -8.68
C ASP A 264 19.80 13.26 -9.54
N TRP A 265 18.56 12.82 -9.78
CA TRP A 265 18.24 11.66 -10.62
C TRP A 265 18.76 11.79 -12.07
N ARG A 266 18.99 13.03 -12.54
CA ARG A 266 19.57 13.28 -13.87
C ARG A 266 20.98 12.70 -14.01
N ASN A 267 21.72 12.62 -12.91
CA ASN A 267 23.12 12.20 -12.87
C ASN A 267 23.30 10.68 -12.73
N PHE A 268 22.22 9.89 -12.73
CA PHE A 268 22.35 8.43 -12.58
C PHE A 268 23.23 7.82 -13.70
N PRO A 269 24.07 6.82 -13.42
CA PRO A 269 24.76 6.08 -14.48
C PRO A 269 23.76 5.21 -15.28
N THR A 270 23.98 5.04 -16.59
CA THR A 270 23.04 4.35 -17.50
C THR A 270 22.81 2.88 -17.13
N GLY A 271 23.80 2.21 -16.55
CA GLY A 271 23.73 0.78 -16.17
C GLY A 271 23.04 0.49 -14.84
N GLU A 272 22.84 1.49 -13.98
CA GLU A 272 22.38 1.27 -12.59
C GLU A 272 21.20 2.18 -12.22
N ILE A 273 20.45 2.66 -13.21
CA ILE A 273 19.37 3.64 -13.00
C ILE A 273 18.39 3.16 -11.92
N GLU A 274 18.03 1.87 -11.93
CA GLU A 274 17.03 1.33 -11.01
C GLU A 274 17.48 1.29 -9.55
N SER A 275 18.68 0.78 -9.27
CA SER A 275 19.23 0.80 -7.91
C SER A 275 19.39 2.24 -7.42
N ASN A 276 19.79 3.15 -8.31
CA ASN A 276 19.88 4.58 -8.01
C ASN A 276 18.52 5.23 -7.73
N VAL A 277 17.44 4.82 -8.42
CA VAL A 277 16.06 5.25 -8.10
C VAL A 277 15.70 4.86 -6.66
N VAL A 278 15.95 3.61 -6.29
CA VAL A 278 15.65 3.12 -4.93
C VAL A 278 16.50 3.87 -3.91
N ASN A 279 17.81 3.95 -4.11
CA ASN A 279 18.75 4.56 -3.18
C ASN A 279 18.47 6.05 -2.97
N LEU A 280 18.21 6.80 -4.06
CA LEU A 280 17.88 8.22 -3.95
C LEU A 280 16.57 8.42 -3.19
N TYR A 281 15.53 7.65 -3.52
CA TYR A 281 14.24 7.81 -2.85
C TYR A 281 14.31 7.41 -1.36
N GLU A 282 15.01 6.32 -1.03
CA GLU A 282 15.27 5.95 0.37
C GLU A 282 16.06 7.02 1.12
N LYS A 283 17.09 7.61 0.49
CA LYS A 283 17.88 8.71 1.07
C LYS A 283 16.97 9.89 1.40
N GLN A 284 16.13 10.31 0.46
CA GLN A 284 15.18 11.41 0.65
C GLN A 284 14.23 11.13 1.82
N LEU A 285 13.66 9.93 1.90
CA LEU A 285 12.77 9.54 3.01
C LEU A 285 13.48 9.53 4.37
N LYS A 286 14.75 9.11 4.43
CA LYS A 286 15.57 9.11 5.66
C LYS A 286 15.91 10.54 6.11
N GLU A 287 16.16 11.45 5.17
CA GLU A 287 16.45 12.86 5.49
C GLU A 287 15.22 13.59 6.04
N LEU A 288 14.01 13.20 5.63
CA LEU A 288 12.77 13.85 6.07
C LEU A 288 12.33 13.44 7.48
N LYS A 289 12.41 12.15 7.83
CA LYS A 289 11.77 11.58 9.03
C LYS A 289 12.71 11.52 10.23
N GLN A 290 12.21 11.79 11.44
CA GLN A 290 13.04 11.68 12.64
C GLN A 290 13.33 10.21 13.00
N LYS A 291 14.61 9.88 13.19
CA LYS A 291 15.09 8.53 13.53
C LYS A 291 14.48 7.46 12.59
N PRO A 292 14.68 7.60 11.28
CA PRO A 292 13.99 6.79 10.29
C PRO A 292 14.50 5.36 10.32
N ILE A 293 13.59 4.42 10.11
CA ILE A 293 13.92 3.07 9.65
C ILE A 293 13.19 2.90 8.33
N VAL A 294 13.95 2.59 7.28
CA VAL A 294 13.41 2.27 5.96
C VAL A 294 13.74 0.82 5.66
N GLU A 295 12.73 -0.04 5.72
CA GLU A 295 12.87 -1.45 5.37
C GLU A 295 12.26 -1.71 4.00
N LYS A 296 13.01 -2.39 3.15
CA LYS A 296 12.59 -2.73 1.78
C LYS A 296 12.15 -4.18 1.68
N VAL A 297 10.99 -4.43 1.10
CA VAL A 297 10.57 -5.78 0.68
C VAL A 297 10.47 -5.77 -0.83
N ASP A 298 11.27 -6.63 -1.46
CA ASP A 298 11.24 -6.86 -2.89
C ASP A 298 10.17 -7.90 -3.23
N ILE A 299 9.34 -7.60 -4.22
CA ILE A 299 8.30 -8.46 -4.75
C ILE A 299 8.65 -8.72 -6.21
N ASN A 300 9.38 -9.80 -6.45
CA ASN A 300 9.75 -10.25 -7.80
C ASN A 300 8.56 -10.92 -8.47
N LEU A 301 8.09 -10.38 -9.60
CA LEU A 301 7.04 -11.02 -10.38
C LEU A 301 7.63 -12.04 -11.36
N MET A 302 6.80 -12.97 -11.87
CA MET A 302 7.19 -13.94 -12.91
C MET A 302 7.82 -13.32 -14.16
N ARG A 303 7.54 -12.05 -14.44
CA ARG A 303 8.23 -11.32 -15.50
C ARG A 303 9.41 -10.55 -14.91
N GLU A 304 10.60 -10.77 -15.45
CA GLU A 304 11.84 -10.04 -15.09
C GLU A 304 11.68 -8.51 -15.16
N ASP A 305 10.71 -8.02 -15.92
CA ASP A 305 10.51 -6.60 -16.17
C ASP A 305 9.51 -5.90 -15.23
N ILE A 306 8.92 -6.61 -14.27
CA ILE A 306 8.01 -6.06 -13.27
C ILE A 306 8.41 -6.56 -11.88
N HIS A 307 8.87 -5.65 -11.03
CA HIS A 307 9.06 -5.88 -9.60
C HIS A 307 8.58 -4.63 -8.85
N TYR A 308 8.23 -4.82 -7.57
CA TYR A 308 7.86 -3.73 -6.70
C TYR A 308 8.73 -3.74 -5.46
N TYR A 309 9.07 -2.54 -4.99
CA TYR A 309 9.62 -2.37 -3.66
C TYR A 309 8.52 -1.84 -2.75
N LEU A 310 8.23 -2.54 -1.65
CA LEU A 310 7.50 -1.98 -0.54
C LEU A 310 8.51 -1.36 0.43
N LEU A 311 8.46 -0.04 0.55
CA LEU A 311 9.26 0.73 1.49
C LEU A 311 8.42 0.98 2.74
N TYR A 312 8.81 0.36 3.85
CA TYR A 312 8.25 0.62 5.17
C TYR A 312 9.06 1.73 5.81
N VAL A 313 8.46 2.91 5.96
CA VAL A 313 9.11 4.09 6.54
C VAL A 313 8.51 4.32 7.93
N ILE A 314 9.24 3.90 8.95
CA ILE A 314 8.79 3.90 10.34
C ILE A 314 9.78 4.66 11.23
N ARG A 315 9.36 4.99 12.46
CA ARG A 315 10.24 5.63 13.45
C ARG A 315 10.91 4.59 14.35
N LYS A 316 12.22 4.74 14.59
CA LYS A 316 12.92 3.95 15.61
C LYS A 316 12.42 4.31 17.00
N THR A 317 11.91 3.33 17.72
CA THR A 317 11.48 3.45 19.12
C THR A 317 12.66 3.24 20.08
N SER A 318 12.53 3.72 21.32
CA SER A 318 13.60 3.66 22.33
C SER A 318 13.95 2.24 22.81
N ARG A 319 13.02 1.29 22.70
CA ARG A 319 13.18 -0.11 23.16
C ARG A 319 13.60 -1.09 22.07
N GLY A 320 14.07 -0.59 20.93
CA GLY A 320 14.15 -1.40 19.71
C GLY A 320 12.76 -1.55 19.07
N SER A 321 12.72 -1.86 17.77
CA SER A 321 11.48 -1.79 16.99
C SER A 321 10.97 -3.20 16.68
N PRO A 322 9.97 -3.74 17.40
CA PRO A 322 9.32 -5.02 17.05
C PRO A 322 8.86 -5.06 15.59
N TYR A 323 8.50 -3.89 15.05
CA TYR A 323 8.16 -3.71 13.64
C TYR A 323 9.23 -4.22 12.68
N VAL A 324 10.52 -4.06 13.01
CA VAL A 324 11.62 -4.50 12.14
C VAL A 324 11.69 -6.02 12.07
N GLU A 325 11.56 -6.71 13.21
CA GLU A 325 11.57 -8.18 13.22
C GLU A 325 10.35 -8.75 12.49
N THR A 326 9.18 -8.11 12.59
CA THR A 326 8.00 -8.60 11.87
C THR A 326 8.00 -8.22 10.39
N VAL A 327 8.56 -7.07 9.99
CA VAL A 327 8.82 -6.78 8.57
C VAL A 327 9.85 -7.76 8.00
N LYS A 328 10.86 -8.18 8.79
CA LYS A 328 11.74 -9.30 8.43
C LYS A 328 10.98 -10.62 8.31
N LEU A 329 9.98 -10.89 9.14
CA LEU A 329 9.11 -12.08 8.98
C LEU A 329 8.29 -12.02 7.70
N ILE A 330 7.70 -10.87 7.36
CA ILE A 330 7.03 -10.67 6.06
C ILE A 330 8.02 -10.90 4.92
N ARG A 331 9.23 -10.32 5.00
CA ARG A 331 10.30 -10.53 4.00
C ARG A 331 10.69 -12.00 3.90
N LYS A 332 10.83 -12.70 5.03
CA LYS A 332 11.11 -14.15 5.07
C LYS A 332 9.97 -14.94 4.44
N PHE A 333 8.72 -14.60 4.73
CA PHE A 333 7.56 -15.19 4.07
C PHE A 333 7.63 -14.98 2.55
N VAL A 334 7.90 -13.77 2.07
CA VAL A 334 8.09 -13.51 0.63
C VAL A 334 9.20 -14.38 0.03
N LYS A 335 10.36 -14.43 0.70
CA LYS A 335 11.51 -15.23 0.25
C LYS A 335 11.29 -16.74 0.36
N ALA A 336 10.48 -17.21 1.30
CA ALA A 336 10.16 -18.63 1.45
C ALA A 336 9.19 -19.09 0.36
N ILE A 337 8.35 -18.18 -0.15
CA ILE A 337 7.43 -18.41 -1.26
C ILE A 337 8.14 -18.14 -2.61
N ASP A 338 9.48 -18.05 -2.66
CA ASP A 338 10.27 -17.75 -3.88
C ASP A 338 10.21 -18.84 -4.98
N LYS A 339 9.38 -19.87 -4.78
CA LYS A 339 8.85 -20.68 -5.88
C LYS A 339 7.75 -19.87 -6.56
N LYS A 340 8.13 -19.06 -7.56
CA LYS A 340 7.19 -18.23 -8.37
C LYS A 340 5.94 -19.00 -8.81
N ASP A 341 6.09 -20.28 -9.16
CA ASP A 341 4.97 -21.15 -9.54
C ASP A 341 4.00 -21.41 -8.38
N MET A 342 4.51 -21.57 -7.16
CA MET A 342 3.70 -21.74 -5.95
C MET A 342 2.89 -20.48 -5.62
N VAL A 343 3.51 -19.29 -5.74
CA VAL A 343 2.80 -18.00 -5.60
C VAL A 343 1.68 -17.90 -6.62
N ASP A 344 2.00 -18.20 -7.88
CA ASP A 344 1.09 -18.05 -9.00
C ASP A 344 -0.07 -19.04 -8.92
N GLN A 345 0.21 -20.28 -8.50
CA GLN A 345 -0.78 -21.31 -8.20
C GLN A 345 -1.69 -20.86 -7.07
N ALA A 346 -1.15 -20.42 -5.93
CA ALA A 346 -1.95 -19.99 -4.79
C ALA A 346 -2.86 -18.81 -5.16
N ILE A 347 -2.34 -17.84 -5.91
CA ILE A 347 -3.12 -16.72 -6.45
C ILE A 347 -4.17 -17.22 -7.44
N GLY A 348 -3.81 -18.12 -8.36
CA GLY A 348 -4.71 -18.70 -9.36
C GLY A 348 -5.88 -19.42 -8.71
N GLU A 349 -5.60 -20.33 -7.78
CA GLU A 349 -6.61 -21.08 -7.02
C GLU A 349 -7.48 -20.17 -6.17
N ALA A 350 -6.89 -19.22 -5.44
CA ALA A 350 -7.66 -18.28 -4.62
C ALA A 350 -8.57 -17.40 -5.49
N LEU A 351 -8.11 -16.99 -6.67
CA LEU A 351 -8.88 -16.22 -7.65
C LEU A 351 -9.77 -17.09 -8.54
N GLY A 352 -9.81 -18.41 -8.35
CA GLY A 352 -10.62 -19.33 -9.16
C GLY A 352 -10.26 -19.32 -10.66
N ILE A 353 -9.04 -18.94 -10.99
CA ILE A 353 -8.52 -18.95 -12.36
C ILE A 353 -8.17 -20.41 -12.66
N LYS A 354 -8.93 -21.06 -13.54
CA LYS A 354 -8.64 -22.44 -13.95
C LYS A 354 -7.26 -22.49 -14.60
N SER A 355 -6.34 -23.26 -14.04
CA SER A 355 -5.12 -23.68 -14.71
C SER A 355 -5.52 -24.57 -15.89
N SER A 356 -5.30 -24.13 -17.14
CA SER A 356 -5.34 -25.08 -18.24
C SER A 356 -4.13 -26.00 -18.09
N LEU A 357 -4.38 -27.29 -17.88
CA LEU A 357 -3.36 -28.35 -17.84
C LEU A 357 -2.38 -28.36 -19.03
N THR A 358 -2.67 -27.59 -20.09
CA THR A 358 -1.85 -27.43 -21.29
C THR A 358 -0.71 -26.41 -21.20
N SER A 359 -0.52 -25.67 -20.10
CA SER A 359 0.62 -24.74 -19.96
C SER A 359 1.86 -25.32 -19.30
N PHE A 360 1.86 -26.63 -18.99
CA PHE A 360 2.95 -27.34 -18.30
C PHE A 360 3.44 -28.59 -19.05
N MET A 361 3.00 -28.79 -20.30
CA MET A 361 3.65 -29.68 -21.28
C MET A 361 4.21 -28.82 -22.40
#